data_AF-A0A7C6Y968-F1
#
_entry.id   AF-A0A7C6Y968-F1
#
_cell.length_a   1.000
_cell.length_b   1.000
_cell.length_c   1.000
_cell.angle_alpha   90.00
_cell.angle_beta   90.00
_cell.angle_gamma   90.00
#
_symmetry.space_group_name_H-M   'P 1'
#
loop_
_entity.id
_entity.type
_entity.pdbx_description
1 polymer ?
#
loop_
_entity_poly.entity_id
_entity_poly.type
_entity_poly.pdbx_seq_one_letter_code
_entity_poly.pdbx_strand_id
1 'polypeptide(L)' 'MAEKDFTFKKRENPFDKLNTKVTETKPKVKVKTNEREKYTATMDKQLRMRIKIAAVKKGKQLSEYIEEAVLQKLEREGD' A
#
# COMPACT_ATOMS: atom_id res chain seq x y z
N MET A 1 17.69 34.10 17.45
CA MET A 1 17.69 33.62 18.84
C MET A 1 16.40 32.83 19.04
N ALA A 2 16.36 31.54 19.32
CA ALA A 2 17.37 30.57 19.73
C ALA A 2 17.06 29.22 19.07
N GLU A 3 18.07 28.53 18.56
CA GLU A 3 17.93 27.11 18.22
C GLU A 3 17.71 26.36 19.54
N LYS A 4 16.61 25.60 19.62
CA LYS A 4 16.35 24.74 20.77
C LYS A 4 17.33 23.58 20.70
N ASP A 5 18.45 23.71 21.41
CA ASP A 5 19.41 22.63 21.64
C ASP A 5 18.70 21.49 22.37
N PHE A 6 18.21 20.52 21.62
CA PHE A 6 17.76 19.25 22.18
C PHE A 6 19.01 18.54 22.72
N THR A 7 19.16 18.51 24.05
CA THR A 7 20.22 17.80 24.78
C THR A 7 20.22 16.28 24.53
N PHE A 8 19.20 15.76 23.87
CA PHE A 8 19.15 14.39 23.41
C PHE A 8 19.62 14.28 21.96
N LYS A 9 20.83 13.73 21.79
CA LYS A 9 21.29 13.23 20.49
C LYS A 9 20.27 12.19 19.99
N LYS A 10 19.79 12.37 18.76
CA LYS A 10 18.94 11.40 18.06
C LYS A 10 19.64 10.04 18.14
N ARG A 11 19.06 9.06 18.85
CA ARG A 11 19.65 7.72 18.98
C ARG A 11 19.71 7.12 17.58
N GLU A 12 20.93 6.89 17.07
CA GLU A 12 21.10 6.20 15.80
C GLU A 12 20.58 4.78 15.95
N ASN A 13 19.81 4.33 14.95
CA ASN A 13 19.36 2.96 14.91
C ASN A 13 20.58 2.08 14.58
N PRO A 14 20.96 1.09 15.40
CA PRO A 14 22.15 0.26 15.17
C PRO A 14 22.12 -0.51 13.84
N PHE A 15 20.95 -0.62 13.21
CA PHE A 15 20.77 -1.24 11.89
C PHE A 15 20.98 -0.28 10.70
N ASP A 16 21.08 1.05 10.91
CA ASP A 16 21.27 2.00 9.80
C ASP A 16 22.67 1.86 9.18
N LYS A 17 23.68 1.48 9.95
CA LYS A 17 25.05 1.23 9.46
C LYS A 17 25.17 0.00 8.56
N LEU A 18 24.20 -0.92 8.62
CA LEU A 18 24.07 -2.04 7.70
C LEU A 18 23.31 -1.65 6.42
N ASN A 19 22.50 -0.59 6.48
CA ASN A 19 21.69 -0.12 5.35
C ASN A 19 22.38 0.94 4.48
N THR A 20 23.56 1.46 4.85
CA THR A 20 24.31 2.44 4.03
C THR A 20 24.94 1.85 2.77
N LYS A 21 24.86 0.52 2.55
CA LYS A 21 25.12 -0.11 1.25
C LYS A 21 23.85 -0.54 0.49
N VAL A 22 22.66 -0.24 1.02
CA VAL A 22 21.36 -0.52 0.39
C VAL A 22 20.62 0.80 0.12
N THR A 23 21.35 1.80 -0.38
CA THR A 23 20.74 2.96 -1.04
C THR A 23 20.31 2.65 -2.48
N GLU A 24 20.50 1.43 -2.95
CA GLU A 24 20.02 0.96 -4.25
C GLU A 24 19.43 -0.45 -4.08
N THR A 25 18.30 -0.75 -4.71
CA THR A 25 17.62 -2.08 -4.68
C THR A 25 16.68 -2.42 -3.51
N LYS A 26 15.85 -1.48 -3.08
CA LYS A 26 14.42 -1.82 -3.18
C LYS A 26 13.90 -0.99 -4.34
N PRO A 27 13.57 -1.58 -5.51
CA PRO A 27 12.73 -0.84 -6.42
C PRO A 27 11.47 -0.53 -5.62
N LYS A 28 11.31 0.73 -5.18
CA LYS A 28 9.97 1.32 -5.19
C LYS A 28 9.54 1.06 -6.60
N VAL A 29 8.74 0.02 -6.80
CA VAL A 29 8.08 -0.22 -8.08
C VAL A 29 7.25 1.03 -8.24
N LYS A 30 7.82 2.03 -8.91
CA LYS A 30 7.06 3.05 -9.61
C LYS A 30 6.36 2.21 -10.67
N VAL A 31 5.26 1.58 -10.25
CA VAL A 31 4.24 1.11 -11.17
C VAL A 31 4.06 2.32 -12.05
N LYS A 32 4.42 2.19 -13.34
CA LYS A 32 4.05 3.19 -14.33
C LYS A 32 2.55 3.26 -14.19
N THR A 33 2.08 4.25 -13.43
CA THR A 33 0.66 4.50 -13.33
C THR A 33 0.36 5.04 -14.71
N ASN A 34 -0.07 4.15 -15.61
CA ASN A 34 -1.14 4.48 -16.54
C ASN A 34 -2.13 5.34 -15.74
N GLU A 35 -2.70 6.38 -16.33
CA GLU A 35 -3.62 7.35 -15.72
C GLU A 35 -4.84 6.68 -15.09
N ARG A 36 -4.61 5.92 -14.03
CA ARG A 36 -5.59 5.12 -13.34
C ARG A 36 -5.98 5.94 -12.15
N GLU A 37 -7.24 6.35 -12.16
CA GLU A 37 -7.83 7.08 -11.07
C GLU A 37 -7.73 6.26 -9.79
N LYS A 38 -7.20 6.92 -8.75
CA LYS A 38 -7.03 6.29 -7.44
C LYS A 38 -8.25 6.64 -6.60
N TYR A 39 -9.02 5.63 -6.25
CA TYR A 39 -10.16 5.80 -5.35
C TYR A 39 -9.79 5.41 -3.93
N THR A 40 -10.36 6.15 -2.98
CA THR A 40 -10.39 5.74 -1.57
C THR A 40 -11.81 5.37 -1.22
N ALA A 41 -12.00 4.20 -0.60
CA ALA A 41 -13.31 3.73 -0.19
C ALA A 41 -13.30 3.35 1.29
N THR A 42 -14.32 3.81 2.01
CA THR A 42 -14.61 3.36 3.37
C THR A 42 -15.30 2.01 3.31
N MET A 43 -14.82 1.06 4.11
CA MET A 43 -15.42 -0.27 4.20
C MET A 43 -15.38 -0.71 5.65
N ASP A 44 -16.38 -1.49 6.05
CA ASP A 44 -16.35 -2.16 7.35
C ASP A 44 -15.09 -3.04 7.50
N LYS A 45 -14.57 -3.13 8.72
CA LYS A 45 -13.34 -3.86 9.05
C LYS A 45 -13.48 -5.35 8.74
N GLN A 46 -14.62 -5.96 9.07
CA GLN A 46 -14.83 -7.39 8.84
C GLN A 46 -14.91 -7.69 7.34
N LEU A 47 -15.62 -6.84 6.60
CA LEU A 47 -15.69 -6.94 5.14
C LEU A 47 -14.30 -6.82 4.50
N ARG A 48 -13.51 -5.81 4.90
CA ARG A 48 -12.14 -5.60 4.40
C ARG A 48 -11.24 -6.81 4.65
N MET A 49 -11.36 -7.44 5.82
CA MET A 49 -10.60 -8.65 6.14
C MET A 49 -10.96 -9.81 5.22
N ARG A 50 -12.27 -10.07 5.03
CA ARG A 50 -12.76 -11.15 4.17
C ARG A 50 -12.29 -10.98 2.72
N ILE A 51 -12.35 -9.75 2.19
CA ILE A 51 -11.92 -9.45 0.82
C ILE A 51 -10.41 -9.69 0.67
N LYS A 52 -9.59 -9.25 1.62
CA LYS A 52 -8.13 -9.51 1.60
C LYS A 52 -7.83 -11.00 1.58
N ILE A 53 -8.50 -11.78 2.42
CA ILE A 53 -8.33 -13.24 2.44
C ILE A 53 -8.75 -13.85 1.10
N ALA A 54 -9.88 -13.41 0.53
CA ALA A 54 -10.37 -13.91 -0.75
C ALA A 54 -9.42 -13.59 -1.92
N ALA A 55 -8.86 -12.38 -1.96
CA ALA A 55 -7.88 -11.98 -2.95
C ALA A 55 -6.63 -12.86 -2.90
N VAL A 56 -6.09 -13.10 -1.71
CA VAL A 56 -4.92 -13.97 -1.50
C VAL A 56 -5.24 -15.42 -1.90
N LYS A 57 -6.42 -15.95 -1.54
CA LYS A 57 -6.85 -17.30 -1.93
C LYS A 57 -6.92 -17.49 -3.45
N LYS A 58 -7.24 -16.43 -4.19
CA LYS A 58 -7.27 -16.44 -5.66
C LYS A 58 -5.91 -16.07 -6.30
N GLY A 59 -4.88 -15.79 -5.50
CA GLY A 59 -3.57 -15.38 -5.99
C GLY A 59 -3.54 -14.01 -6.67
N LYS A 60 -4.53 -13.14 -6.41
CA LYS A 60 -4.67 -11.83 -7.06
C LYS A 60 -4.29 -10.68 -6.13
N GLN A 61 -3.89 -9.56 -6.73
CA GLN A 61 -3.76 -8.32 -5.96
C GLN A 61 -5.13 -7.82 -5.51
N LEU A 62 -5.17 -7.12 -4.37
CA LEU A 62 -6.44 -6.64 -3.81
C LEU A 62 -7.18 -5.70 -4.77
N SER A 63 -6.47 -4.81 -5.47
CA SER A 63 -7.06 -3.88 -6.43
C SER A 63 -7.72 -4.62 -7.60
N GLU A 64 -6.99 -5.54 -8.21
CA GLU A 64 -7.47 -6.39 -9.31
C GLU A 64 -8.69 -7.21 -8.91
N TYR A 65 -8.65 -7.80 -7.71
CA TYR A 65 -9.79 -8.54 -7.16
C TYR A 65 -11.05 -7.67 -7.01
N ILE A 66 -10.89 -6.42 -6.56
CA ILE A 66 -12.00 -5.48 -6.40
C ILE A 66 -12.55 -5.08 -7.77
N GLU A 67 -11.68 -4.81 -8.73
CA GLU A 67 -12.08 -4.43 -10.10
C GLU A 67 -12.90 -5.52 -10.78
N GLU A 68 -12.46 -6.77 -10.70
CA GLU A 68 -13.22 -7.91 -11.23
C GLU A 68 -14.58 -8.07 -10.54
N ALA A 69 -14.61 -7.90 -9.22
CA ALA A 69 -15.86 -8.01 -8.48
C ALA A 69 -16.85 -6.90 -8.85
N VAL A 70 -16.37 -5.69 -9.14
CA VAL A 70 -17.18 -4.57 -9.61
C VAL A 70 -17.68 -4.84 -11.03
N LEU A 71 -16.82 -5.31 -11.94
CA LEU A 71 -17.21 -5.66 -13.32
C LEU A 71 -18.30 -6.74 -13.32
N GLN A 72 -18.14 -7.82 -12.58
CA GLN A 72 -19.15 -8.88 -12.47
C GLN A 72 -20.48 -8.37 -11.87
N LYS A 73 -20.40 -7.37 -10.99
CA LYS A 73 -21.59 -6.74 -10.42
C LYS A 73 -22.32 -5.91 -11.48
N LEU A 74 -21.59 -5.09 -12.24
CA LEU A 74 -22.13 -4.27 -13.33
C LEU A 74 -22.76 -5.13 -14.44
N GLU A 75 -22.08 -6.20 -14.84
CA GLU A 75 -22.61 -7.17 -15.82
C GLU A 75 -23.92 -7.83 -15.36
N ARG A 76 -24.08 -8.05 -14.04
CA ARG A 76 -25.29 -8.66 -13.47
C ARG A 76 -26.42 -7.67 -13.31
N GLU A 77 -26.12 -6.48 -12.81
CA GLU A 77 -27.12 -5.47 -12.48
C GLU A 77 -27.56 -4.68 -13.72
N GLY A 78 -26.75 -4.69 -14.80
CA GLY A 78 -27.07 -4.07 -16.08
C GLY A 78 -27.15 -2.55 -15.95
N ASP A 79 -26.00 -1.90 -15.87
CA ASP A 79 -25.88 -0.46 -16.15
C ASP A 79 -25.70 -0.21 -17.67
#